data_AF-A0A2T4C5P6-F1
#
_entry.id   AF-A0A2T4C5P6-F1
#
_cell.length_a   1.000
_cell.length_b   1.000
_cell.length_c   1.000
_cell.angle_alpha   90.00
_cell.angle_beta   90.00
_cell.angle_gamma   90.00
#
_symmetry.space_group_name_H-M   'P 1'
#
loop_
_entity.id
_entity.type
_entity.pdbx_description
1 polymer ?
#
loop_
_entity_poly.entity_id
_entity_poly.type
_entity_poly.pdbx_seq_one_letter_code
_entity_poly.pdbx_strand_id
1 'polypeptide(L)'
;MVDQHNVHRANHSSPALEWDDTLAGYAQRTAQGCVFAHDMSEGGGGYGQNLASWGSTGNIDDKQIEAARRGVTDQWYNDEMENWTFYGLANPPSGTNLDSWGHYTQLIWKSSTKVGCYTAKCPAGTVLSMQSWYTVCNYSPPGNFGGRYAENVLKPLGQATVRI
;
A
#
# COMPACT_ATOMS: atom_id res chain seq x y z
N MET A 1 -7.41 -2.94 -7.64
CA MET A 1 -6.32 -2.89 -6.63
C MET A 1 -5.19 -3.85 -6.97
N VAL A 2 -5.44 -5.17 -6.99
CA VAL A 2 -4.38 -6.16 -7.28
C VAL A 2 -3.71 -5.95 -8.63
N ASP A 3 -4.47 -5.65 -9.69
CA ASP A 3 -3.90 -5.39 -11.01
C ASP A 3 -2.94 -4.20 -11.01
N GLN A 4 -3.29 -3.12 -10.29
CA GLN A 4 -2.44 -1.94 -10.20
C GLN A 4 -1.15 -2.21 -9.44
N HIS A 5 -1.20 -3.04 -8.40
CA HIS A 5 0.01 -3.51 -7.73
C HIS A 5 0.88 -4.29 -8.71
N ASN A 6 0.27 -5.17 -9.51
CA ASN A 6 0.97 -6.06 -10.42
C ASN A 6 1.64 -5.31 -11.58
N VAL A 7 1.07 -4.19 -12.01
CA VAL A 7 1.71 -3.27 -12.96
C VAL A 7 3.04 -2.75 -12.40
N HIS A 8 3.03 -2.20 -11.19
CA HIS A 8 4.25 -1.69 -10.55
C HIS A 8 5.24 -2.80 -10.22
N ARG A 9 4.76 -3.94 -9.73
CA ARG A 9 5.61 -5.11 -9.41
C ARG A 9 6.31 -5.69 -10.63
N ALA A 10 5.67 -5.67 -11.80
CA ALA A 10 6.29 -6.08 -13.05
C ALA A 10 7.52 -5.22 -13.39
N ASN A 11 7.48 -3.91 -13.11
CA ASN A 11 8.64 -3.03 -13.28
C ASN A 11 9.80 -3.40 -12.32
N HIS A 12 9.57 -4.17 -11.26
CA HIS A 12 10.59 -4.59 -10.30
C HIS A 12 10.94 -6.08 -10.38
N SER A 13 10.51 -6.80 -11.42
CA SER A 13 10.68 -8.27 -11.49
C SER A 13 10.12 -9.01 -10.26
N SER A 14 9.16 -8.40 -9.57
CA SER A 14 8.45 -9.00 -8.45
C SER A 14 7.26 -9.80 -8.99
N PRO A 15 7.06 -11.06 -8.55
CA PRO A 15 5.92 -11.87 -9.00
C PRO A 15 4.59 -11.17 -8.74
N ALA A 16 3.60 -11.41 -9.60
CA ALA A 16 2.25 -10.88 -9.41
C ALA A 16 1.66 -11.34 -8.06
N LEU A 17 1.01 -10.42 -7.35
CA LEU A 17 0.17 -10.73 -6.19
C LEU A 17 -1.13 -11.35 -6.65
N GLU A 18 -1.64 -12.26 -5.82
CA GLU A 18 -3.00 -12.76 -5.87
C GLU A 18 -3.89 -11.98 -4.91
N TRP A 19 -5.16 -11.81 -5.28
CA TRP A 19 -6.14 -11.23 -4.36
C TRP A 19 -6.51 -12.24 -3.27
N ASP A 20 -6.61 -11.78 -2.04
CA ASP A 20 -7.04 -12.60 -0.90
C ASP A 20 -8.22 -11.95 -0.19
N ASP A 21 -9.38 -12.60 -0.25
CA ASP A 21 -10.63 -12.09 0.33
C ASP A 21 -10.60 -12.03 1.86
N THR A 22 -9.77 -12.85 2.50
CA THR A 22 -9.61 -12.82 3.96
C THR A 22 -8.87 -11.56 4.37
N LEU A 23 -7.74 -11.25 3.71
CA LEU A 23 -7.01 -10.00 3.91
C LEU A 23 -7.85 -8.77 3.59
N ALA A 24 -8.70 -8.83 2.55
CA ALA A 24 -9.62 -7.76 2.20
C ALA A 24 -10.71 -7.56 3.25
N GLY A 25 -11.25 -8.65 3.81
CA GLY A 25 -12.18 -8.58 4.94
C GLY A 25 -11.54 -7.96 6.19
N TYR A 26 -10.25 -8.19 6.44
CA TYR A 26 -9.52 -7.56 7.53
C TYR A 26 -9.32 -6.07 7.25
N ALA A 27 -8.91 -5.72 6.02
CA ALA A 27 -8.76 -4.33 5.59
C ALA A 27 -10.08 -3.56 5.69
N GLN A 28 -11.21 -4.22 5.38
CA GLN A 28 -12.54 -3.64 5.52
C GLN A 28 -12.84 -3.25 6.97
N ARG A 29 -12.60 -4.16 7.92
CA ARG A 29 -12.86 -3.88 9.35
C ARG A 29 -12.01 -2.72 9.86
N THR A 30 -10.72 -2.69 9.50
CA THR A 30 -9.84 -1.56 9.84
C THR A 30 -10.33 -0.26 9.21
N ALA A 31 -10.61 -0.26 7.90
CA ALA A 31 -11.02 0.95 7.17
C ALA A 31 -12.35 1.52 7.67
N GLN A 32 -13.32 0.65 8.00
CA GLN A 32 -14.62 1.07 8.53
C GLN A 32 -14.55 1.68 9.93
N GLY A 33 -13.46 1.43 10.67
CA GLY A 33 -13.22 2.11 11.95
C GLY A 33 -12.95 3.62 11.81
N CYS A 34 -12.56 4.09 10.62
CA CYS A 34 -12.26 5.50 10.35
C CYS A 34 -11.27 6.14 11.33
N VAL A 35 -10.30 5.35 11.79
CA VAL A 35 -9.14 5.81 12.55
C VAL A 35 -7.91 5.60 11.68
N PHE A 36 -7.19 6.69 11.40
CA PHE A 36 -5.97 6.63 10.57
C PHE A 36 -4.79 6.09 11.38
N ALA A 37 -4.78 4.78 11.57
CA ALA A 37 -3.75 4.08 12.30
C ALA A 37 -3.61 2.65 11.77
N HIS A 38 -2.39 2.11 11.87
CA HIS A 38 -2.15 0.72 11.56
C HIS A 38 -2.84 -0.19 12.59
N ASP A 39 -3.55 -1.20 12.08
CA ASP A 39 -4.11 -2.28 12.89
C ASP A 39 -3.99 -3.60 12.11
N MET A 40 -3.12 -4.47 12.64
CA MET A 40 -2.81 -5.78 12.07
C MET A 40 -3.14 -6.90 13.07
N SER A 41 -4.10 -6.68 13.98
CA SER A 41 -4.45 -7.64 15.04
C SER A 41 -5.47 -8.69 14.61
N GLU A 42 -6.28 -8.37 13.60
CA GLU A 42 -7.33 -9.25 13.08
C GLU A 42 -6.74 -10.57 12.54
N GLY A 43 -7.46 -11.68 12.72
CA GLY A 43 -7.01 -12.99 12.23
C GLY A 43 -5.71 -13.52 12.86
N GLY A 44 -5.24 -12.94 13.97
CA GLY A 44 -3.95 -13.28 14.59
C GLY A 44 -2.75 -12.56 13.99
N GLY A 45 -2.98 -11.60 13.09
CA GLY A 45 -1.94 -10.80 12.46
C GLY A 45 -1.07 -11.55 11.45
N GLY A 46 0.21 -11.18 11.35
CA GLY A 46 1.15 -11.80 10.40
C GLY A 46 1.01 -11.31 8.96
N TYR A 47 0.44 -10.12 8.76
CA TYR A 47 0.40 -9.42 7.46
C TYR A 47 0.96 -8.00 7.59
N GLY A 48 1.49 -7.47 6.50
CA GLY A 48 1.89 -6.06 6.38
C GLY A 48 0.72 -5.19 6.00
N GLN A 49 0.85 -3.86 6.11
CA GLN A 49 -0.25 -2.95 5.83
C GLN A 49 0.22 -1.62 5.23
N ASN A 50 -0.50 -1.12 4.22
CA ASN A 50 -0.40 0.25 3.73
C ASN A 50 -1.71 1.00 3.96
N LEU A 51 -1.61 2.29 4.30
CA LEU A 51 -2.74 3.17 4.57
C LEU A 51 -2.68 4.40 3.66
N ALA A 52 -3.83 4.89 3.22
CA ALA A 52 -3.93 6.15 2.50
C ALA A 52 -5.27 6.82 2.77
N SER A 53 -5.29 8.14 2.81
CA SER A 53 -6.51 8.92 2.90
C SER A 53 -6.44 10.17 2.05
N TRP A 54 -7.58 10.60 1.52
CA TRP A 54 -7.70 11.85 0.80
C TRP A 54 -9.07 12.48 1.05
N GLY A 55 -9.07 13.80 1.22
CA GLY A 55 -10.26 14.58 1.52
C GLY A 55 -11.10 14.87 0.28
N SER A 56 -12.41 14.90 0.43
CA SER A 56 -13.34 15.28 -0.64
C SER A 56 -14.22 16.44 -0.18
N THR A 57 -14.29 17.48 -1.01
CA THR A 57 -15.23 18.60 -0.84
C THR A 57 -16.60 18.34 -1.47
N GLY A 58 -16.69 17.41 -2.42
CA GLY A 58 -17.94 16.89 -2.99
C GLY A 58 -18.32 15.54 -2.39
N ASN A 59 -19.51 15.03 -2.71
CA ASN A 59 -19.91 13.66 -2.35
C ASN A 59 -18.86 12.65 -2.81
N ILE A 60 -18.65 11.61 -2.01
CA ILE A 60 -17.87 10.41 -2.37
C ILE A 60 -18.88 9.36 -2.80
N ASP A 61 -18.91 9.08 -4.10
CA ASP A 61 -19.68 8.05 -4.77
C ASP A 61 -18.80 6.86 -5.19
N ASP A 62 -19.43 5.81 -5.71
CA ASP A 62 -18.73 4.57 -6.09
C ASP A 62 -17.68 4.79 -7.18
N LYS A 63 -17.86 5.77 -8.08
CA LYS A 63 -16.87 6.07 -9.12
C LYS A 63 -15.62 6.69 -8.53
N GLN A 64 -15.78 7.60 -7.57
CA GLN A 64 -14.65 8.21 -6.87
C GLN A 64 -13.92 7.20 -5.99
N ILE A 65 -14.65 6.24 -5.39
CA ILE A 65 -14.02 5.12 -4.67
C ILE A 65 -13.17 4.27 -5.62
N GLU A 66 -13.64 3.97 -6.83
CA GLU A 66 -12.81 3.24 -7.80
C GLU A 66 -11.61 4.03 -8.32
N ALA A 67 -11.77 5.33 -8.56
CA ALA A 67 -10.65 6.20 -8.89
C ALA A 67 -9.62 6.25 -7.74
N ALA A 68 -10.08 6.36 -6.50
CA ALA A 68 -9.24 6.36 -5.31
C ALA A 68 -8.45 5.05 -5.16
N ARG A 69 -9.06 3.91 -5.43
CA ARG A 69 -8.39 2.59 -5.42
C ARG A 69 -7.16 2.60 -6.34
N ARG A 70 -7.33 3.01 -7.60
CA ARG A 70 -6.21 3.09 -8.55
C ARG A 70 -5.19 4.15 -8.13
N GLY A 71 -5.66 5.36 -7.83
CA GLY A 71 -4.82 6.50 -7.48
C GLY A 71 -3.95 6.27 -6.25
N VAL A 72 -4.46 5.60 -5.21
CA VAL A 72 -3.68 5.30 -3.99
C VAL A 72 -2.49 4.40 -4.27
N THR A 73 -2.67 3.38 -5.12
CA THR A 73 -1.57 2.46 -5.45
C THR A 73 -0.49 3.20 -6.26
N ASP A 74 -0.90 4.09 -7.17
CA ASP A 74 0.02 4.94 -7.92
C ASP A 74 0.72 5.97 -7.04
N GLN A 75 0.02 6.54 -6.07
CA GLN A 75 0.58 7.48 -5.11
C GLN A 75 1.68 6.82 -4.28
N TRP A 76 1.39 5.70 -3.63
CA TRP A 76 2.38 4.95 -2.84
C TRP A 76 3.61 4.56 -3.66
N TYR A 77 3.46 4.28 -4.95
CA TYR A 77 4.59 3.93 -5.80
C TYR A 77 5.36 5.18 -6.27
N ASN A 78 4.68 6.11 -6.94
CA ASN A 78 5.29 7.23 -7.63
C ASN A 78 5.91 8.26 -6.69
N ASP A 79 5.27 8.55 -5.56
CA ASP A 79 5.73 9.59 -4.62
C ASP A 79 6.93 9.12 -3.78
N GLU A 80 7.13 7.81 -3.67
CA GLU A 80 8.09 7.19 -2.76
C GLU A 80 9.24 6.47 -3.46
N MET A 81 9.08 6.07 -4.73
CA MET A 81 10.10 5.33 -5.48
C MET A 81 11.45 6.04 -5.50
N GLU A 82 11.47 7.36 -5.66
CA GLU A 82 12.71 8.16 -5.69
C GLU A 82 13.39 8.25 -4.31
N ASN A 83 12.63 8.06 -3.22
CA ASN A 83 13.17 8.07 -1.86
C ASN A 83 13.90 6.77 -1.51
N TRP A 84 13.64 5.67 -2.24
CA TRP A 84 14.35 4.41 -2.07
C TRP A 84 15.55 4.32 -3.02
N THR A 85 16.75 4.56 -2.49
CA THR A 85 18.02 4.47 -3.24
C THR A 85 18.91 3.30 -2.80
N PHE A 86 18.43 2.47 -1.85
CA PHE A 86 19.24 1.48 -1.11
C PHE A 86 19.25 0.08 -1.74
N TYR A 87 19.07 -0.01 -3.06
CA TYR A 87 19.01 -1.30 -3.77
C TYR A 87 20.27 -2.15 -3.52
N GLY A 88 20.05 -3.43 -3.22
CA GLY A 88 21.13 -4.38 -2.93
C GLY A 88 21.65 -4.34 -1.49
N LEU A 89 21.20 -3.41 -0.65
CA LEU A 89 21.51 -3.39 0.77
C LEU A 89 20.52 -4.23 1.57
N ALA A 90 21.01 -5.02 2.53
CA ALA A 90 20.15 -5.83 3.39
C ALA A 90 19.25 -4.98 4.30
N ASN A 91 19.68 -3.76 4.62
CA ASN A 91 18.95 -2.75 5.37
C ASN A 91 19.20 -1.36 4.75
N PRO A 92 18.23 -0.44 4.83
CA PRO A 92 18.52 0.97 4.63
C PRO A 92 19.50 1.49 5.70
N PRO A 93 20.26 2.57 5.45
CA PRO A 93 21.12 3.20 6.45
C PRO A 93 20.35 3.60 7.71
N SER A 94 21.04 3.65 8.86
CA SER A 94 20.45 4.15 10.10
C SER A 94 19.97 5.60 9.94
N GLY A 95 18.79 5.92 10.47
CA GLY A 95 18.23 7.27 10.44
C GLY A 95 17.36 7.58 9.21
N THR A 96 17.17 6.64 8.29
CA THR A 96 16.15 6.77 7.24
C THR A 96 14.75 6.63 7.81
N ASN A 97 13.79 7.39 7.27
CA ASN A 97 12.40 7.32 7.70
C ASN A 97 11.62 6.29 6.87
N LEU A 98 11.00 5.29 7.52
CA LEU A 98 10.13 4.32 6.84
C LEU A 98 8.92 5.02 6.20
N ASP A 99 8.41 6.10 6.78
CA ASP A 99 7.21 6.78 6.26
C ASP A 99 7.45 7.42 4.87
N SER A 100 8.70 7.60 4.44
CA SER A 100 9.00 8.21 3.14
C SER A 100 9.19 7.20 2.00
N TRP A 101 9.23 5.89 2.28
CA TRP A 101 9.40 4.85 1.25
C TRP A 101 8.74 3.51 1.57
N GLY A 102 8.14 3.36 2.76
CA GLY A 102 7.66 2.10 3.30
C GLY A 102 6.47 1.53 2.56
N HIS A 103 5.60 2.40 2.02
CA HIS A 103 4.47 1.95 1.21
C HIS A 103 4.97 1.40 -0.11
N TYR A 104 5.91 2.10 -0.75
CA TYR A 104 6.57 1.65 -1.98
C TYR A 104 7.26 0.29 -1.77
N THR A 105 8.11 0.15 -0.76
CA THR A 105 8.86 -1.11 -0.57
C THR A 105 7.94 -2.29 -0.23
N GLN A 106 6.84 -2.07 0.50
CA GLN A 106 5.83 -3.11 0.74
C GLN A 106 5.10 -3.49 -0.55
N LEU A 107 4.70 -2.51 -1.36
CA LEU A 107 3.98 -2.73 -2.62
C LEU A 107 4.77 -3.64 -3.57
N ILE A 108 6.08 -3.39 -3.70
CA ILE A 108 6.96 -4.18 -4.57
C ILE A 108 7.67 -5.34 -3.87
N TRP A 109 7.39 -5.60 -2.60
CA TRP A 109 8.07 -6.62 -1.81
C TRP A 109 7.96 -8.00 -2.47
N LYS A 110 9.09 -8.53 -2.97
CA LYS A 110 9.11 -9.73 -3.82
C LYS A 110 8.43 -10.94 -3.18
N SER A 111 8.67 -11.17 -1.89
CA SER A 111 8.16 -12.34 -1.17
C SER A 111 6.70 -12.23 -0.73
N SER A 112 6.09 -11.03 -0.80
CA SER A 112 4.64 -10.92 -0.60
C SER A 112 3.94 -11.54 -1.81
N THR A 113 2.97 -12.42 -1.56
CA THR A 113 2.27 -13.19 -2.60
C THR A 113 0.80 -12.81 -2.70
N LYS A 114 0.22 -12.25 -1.64
CA LYS A 114 -1.20 -11.95 -1.53
C LYS A 114 -1.43 -10.51 -1.09
N VAL A 115 -2.52 -9.92 -1.58
CA VAL A 115 -3.01 -8.62 -1.14
C VAL A 115 -4.53 -8.62 -1.01
N GLY A 116 -5.04 -7.94 0.00
CA GLY A 116 -6.45 -7.64 0.14
C GLY A 116 -6.63 -6.21 0.63
N CYS A 117 -7.48 -5.44 -0.06
CA CYS A 117 -7.66 -4.01 0.21
C CYS A 117 -9.13 -3.65 0.41
N TYR A 118 -9.36 -2.54 1.10
CA TYR A 118 -10.68 -1.92 1.19
C TYR A 118 -10.57 -0.40 1.26
N THR A 119 -11.53 0.29 0.67
CA THR A 119 -11.66 1.75 0.73
C THR A 119 -13.00 2.11 1.35
N ALA A 120 -12.97 2.71 2.54
CA ALA A 120 -14.15 3.17 3.26
C ALA A 120 -14.37 4.68 3.05
N LYS A 121 -15.63 5.11 3.08
CA LYS A 121 -15.97 6.52 3.23
C LYS A 121 -16.01 6.86 4.72
N CYS A 122 -15.21 7.83 5.13
CA CYS A 122 -15.12 8.28 6.50
C CYS A 122 -15.69 9.70 6.68
N PRO A 123 -16.45 9.94 7.76
CA PRO A 123 -17.05 11.25 8.01
C PRO A 123 -15.99 12.30 8.39
N ALA A 124 -16.33 13.56 8.17
CA ALA A 124 -15.49 14.69 8.58
C ALA A 124 -15.16 14.64 10.08
N GLY A 125 -13.92 14.97 10.44
CA GLY A 125 -13.43 14.96 11.82
C GLY A 125 -12.97 13.60 12.35
N THR A 126 -12.97 12.55 11.52
CA THR A 126 -12.43 11.22 11.91
C THR A 126 -11.01 11.02 11.38
N VAL A 127 -10.87 10.67 10.10
CA VAL A 127 -9.58 10.49 9.43
C VAL A 127 -8.99 11.85 9.00
N LEU A 128 -9.81 12.75 8.45
CA LEU A 128 -9.44 14.10 8.05
C LEU A 128 -10.50 15.10 8.54
N SER A 129 -10.21 16.40 8.52
CA SER A 129 -11.15 17.46 8.91
C SER A 129 -12.39 17.55 8.01
N MET A 130 -12.29 17.06 6.77
CA MET A 130 -13.39 16.89 5.83
C MET A 130 -13.69 15.40 5.62
N GLN A 131 -14.83 15.08 4.99
CA GLN A 131 -15.09 13.70 4.62
C GLN A 131 -13.97 13.19 3.71
N SER A 132 -13.63 11.92 3.85
CA SER A 132 -12.48 11.33 3.17
C SER A 132 -12.78 9.91 2.75
N TRP A 133 -12.08 9.44 1.74
CA TRP A 133 -11.92 8.00 1.60
C TRP A 133 -10.68 7.57 2.37
N TYR A 134 -10.78 6.41 3.02
CA TYR A 134 -9.69 5.78 3.76
C TYR A 134 -9.45 4.39 3.17
N THR A 135 -8.27 4.19 2.59
CA THR A 135 -7.86 2.92 1.97
C THR A 135 -6.88 2.20 2.88
N VAL A 136 -7.15 0.91 3.08
CA VAL A 136 -6.29 -0.04 3.79
C VAL A 136 -5.96 -1.17 2.81
N CYS A 137 -4.69 -1.54 2.69
CA CYS A 137 -4.25 -2.74 1.97
C CYS A 137 -3.39 -3.61 2.88
N ASN A 138 -3.74 -4.88 2.99
CA ASN A 138 -3.02 -5.88 3.77
C ASN A 138 -2.24 -6.83 2.86
N TYR A 139 -1.03 -7.20 3.24
CA TYR A 139 -0.09 -8.00 2.43
C TYR A 139 0.38 -9.23 3.18
N SER A 140 0.36 -10.40 2.53
CA SER A 140 0.87 -11.63 3.11
C SER A 140 1.76 -12.41 2.13
N PRO A 141 2.93 -12.91 2.59
CA PRO A 141 3.63 -12.56 3.82
C PRO A 141 3.93 -11.04 3.94
N PRO A 142 4.19 -10.52 5.16
CA PRO A 142 4.51 -9.10 5.34
C PRO A 142 5.83 -8.73 4.67
N GLY A 143 5.95 -7.47 4.27
CA GLY A 143 7.19 -6.88 3.78
C GLY A 143 7.95 -6.10 4.85
N ASN A 144 8.90 -5.27 4.39
CA ASN A 144 9.65 -4.32 5.21
C ASN A 144 10.42 -4.93 6.39
N PHE A 145 10.82 -6.20 6.28
CA PHE A 145 11.63 -6.87 7.28
C PHE A 145 13.11 -6.48 7.18
N GLY A 146 13.68 -6.05 8.30
CA GLY A 146 15.10 -5.77 8.42
C GLY A 146 15.96 -6.98 8.01
N GLY A 147 17.02 -6.72 7.25
CA GLY A 147 17.94 -7.73 6.73
C GLY A 147 17.45 -8.43 5.47
N ARG A 148 16.28 -8.06 4.92
CA ARG A 148 15.66 -8.71 3.76
C ARG A 148 15.40 -7.75 2.60
N TYR A 149 15.89 -6.51 2.65
CA TYR A 149 15.60 -5.52 1.60
C TYR A 149 16.27 -5.86 0.26
N ALA A 150 17.54 -6.27 0.27
CA ALA A 150 18.29 -6.59 -0.95
C ALA A 150 17.62 -7.64 -1.86
N GLU A 151 16.98 -8.63 -1.24
CA GLU A 151 16.31 -9.74 -1.94
C GLU A 151 14.85 -9.42 -2.34
N ASN A 152 14.23 -8.42 -1.69
CA ASN A 152 12.80 -8.13 -1.87
C ASN A 152 12.50 -6.82 -2.58
N VAL A 153 13.43 -5.86 -2.58
CA VAL A 153 13.27 -4.55 -3.23
C VAL A 153 14.27 -4.46 -4.38
N LEU A 154 13.85 -4.95 -5.55
CA LEU A 154 14.70 -5.04 -6.74
C LEU A 154 14.68 -3.73 -7.53
N LYS A 155 15.71 -3.49 -8.34
CA LYS A 155 15.77 -2.27 -9.17
C LYS A 155 14.65 -2.25 -10.22
N PRO A 156 14.13 -1.06 -10.56
CA PRO A 156 13.18 -0.92 -11.66
C PRO A 156 13.83 -1.33 -12.99
N LEU A 157 13.02 -1.86 -13.91
CA LEU A 157 13.40 -2.22 -15.28
C LEU A 157 13.39 -1.01 -16.23
N GLY A 158 13.07 0.19 -15.70
CA GLY A 158 12.98 1.42 -16.48
C GLY A 158 11.72 1.51 -17.33
N GLN A 159 10.66 0.78 -16.99
CA GLN A 159 9.36 0.93 -17.63
C GLN A 159 8.78 2.32 -17.31
N ALA A 160 7.98 2.86 -18.24
CA ALA A 160 7.32 4.13 -18.04
C ALA A 160 6.45 4.10 -16.79
N THR A 161 6.49 5.18 -16.01
CA THR A 161 5.66 5.38 -14.83
C THR A 161 4.19 5.21 -15.20
N VAL A 162 3.48 4.28 -14.55
CA VAL A 162 2.07 4.08 -14.82
C VAL A 162 1.27 5.16 -14.09
N ARG A 163 0.52 5.93 -14.87
CA ARG A 163 -0.46 6.90 -14.41
C ARG A 163 -1.77 6.55 -15.13
N ILE A 164 -2.80 6.17 -14.38
CA ILE A 164 -4.13 5.88 -14.95
C ILE A 164 -5.11 6.96 -14.53
#